data_AF-A0A960XQE4-F1
#
_entry.id   AF-A0A960XQE4-F1
#
_cell.length_a   1.000
_cell.length_b   1.000
_cell.length_c   1.000
_cell.angle_alpha   90.00
_cell.angle_beta   90.00
_cell.angle_gamma   90.00
#
_symmetry.space_group_name_H-M   'P 1'
#
loop_
_entity.id
_entity.type
_entity.pdbx_description
1 polymer ?
#
loop_
_entity_poly.entity_id
_entity_poly.type
_entity_poly.pdbx_seq_one_letter_code
_entity_poly.pdbx_strand_id
1 'polypeptide(L)' 'MLAAAGLLIPAVAAHAARKAAGKGYHVVTKTDPPRNPAHPDVAWKEAILWTVASGIVAGLARLGVRRWLAETRVPE' A
#
# COMPACT_ATOMS: atom_id res chain seq x y z
N MET A 1 15.49 -19.82 12.48
CA MET A 1 15.58 -19.14 11.15
C MET A 1 14.24 -18.99 10.41
N LEU A 2 13.10 -19.48 10.93
CA LEU A 2 11.78 -19.31 10.30
C LEU A 2 11.16 -17.90 10.44
N ALA A 3 11.60 -17.10 11.43
CA ALA A 3 11.11 -15.74 11.63
C ALA A 3 11.60 -14.74 10.56
N ALA A 4 12.78 -14.98 9.97
CA ALA A 4 13.36 -14.07 8.98
C ALA A 4 12.62 -14.15 7.63
N ALA A 5 12.20 -15.34 7.19
CA ALA A 5 11.38 -15.52 5.99
C ALA A 5 9.96 -14.93 6.17
N GLY A 6 9.42 -14.96 7.40
CA GLY A 6 8.13 -14.38 7.73
C GLY A 6 8.05 -12.85 7.63
N LEU A 7 9.19 -12.14 7.74
CA LEU A 7 9.24 -10.67 7.64
C LEU A 7 9.53 -10.16 6.22
N LEU A 8 10.19 -10.97 5.39
CA LEU A 8 10.58 -10.58 4.03
C LEU A 8 9.39 -10.55 3.07
N ILE A 9 8.44 -11.48 3.18
CA ILE A 9 7.24 -11.51 2.32
C ILE A 9 6.37 -10.26 2.52
N PRO A 10 6.03 -9.85 3.76
CA PRO A 10 5.33 -8.58 4.01
C PRO A 10 6.10 -7.36 3.52
N ALA A 11 7.43 -7.32 3.68
CA ALA A 11 8.24 -6.18 3.27
C ALA A 11 8.27 -6.00 1.74
N VAL A 12 8.43 -7.10 1.00
CA VAL A 12 8.37 -7.09 -0.48
C VAL A 12 6.98 -6.68 -0.96
N ALA A 13 5.92 -7.23 -0.36
CA ALA A 13 4.54 -6.85 -0.68
C ALA A 13 4.27 -5.37 -0.38
N ALA A 14 4.75 -4.86 0.75
CA ALA A 14 4.63 -3.45 1.11
C ALA A 14 5.39 -2.53 0.15
N HIS A 15 6.59 -2.94 -0.29
CA HIS A 15 7.37 -2.20 -1.27
C HIS A 15 6.66 -2.15 -2.63
N ALA A 16 6.15 -3.30 -3.11
CA ALA A 16 5.39 -3.37 -4.35
C ALA A 16 4.11 -2.52 -4.28
N ALA A 17 3.36 -2.59 -3.17
CA ALA A 17 2.16 -1.79 -2.96
C ALA A 17 2.45 -0.29 -2.95
N ARG A 18 3.52 0.15 -2.26
CA ARG A 18 3.97 1.56 -2.29
C ARG A 18 4.33 2.01 -3.70
N LYS A 19 5.02 1.17 -4.48
CA LYS A 19 5.41 1.48 -5.86
C LYS A 19 4.18 1.60 -6.79
N ALA A 20 3.21 0.71 -6.63
CA ALA A 20 1.95 0.76 -7.37
C ALA A 20 1.12 2.00 -7.01
N ALA A 21 0.98 2.29 -5.71
CA ALA A 21 0.31 3.49 -5.22
C ALA A 21 0.99 4.77 -5.73
N GLY A 22 2.33 4.82 -5.72
CA GLY A 22 3.08 5.96 -6.21
C GLY A 22 2.91 6.22 -7.71
N LYS A 23 2.90 5.16 -8.54
CA LYS A 23 2.54 5.28 -9.96
C LYS A 23 1.12 5.80 -10.15
N GLY A 24 0.15 5.25 -9.39
CA GLY A 24 -1.25 5.70 -9.46
C GLY A 24 -1.40 7.19 -9.10
N TYR A 25 -0.70 7.63 -8.06
CA TYR A 25 -0.68 9.03 -7.65
C TYR A 25 -0.11 9.94 -8.75
N HIS A 26 1.04 9.58 -9.34
CA HIS A 26 1.66 10.36 -10.42
C HIS A 26 0.77 10.44 -11.66
N VAL A 27 0.05 9.36 -12.01
CA VAL A 27 -0.88 9.38 -13.15
C VAL A 27 -2.01 10.40 -12.94
N VAL A 28 -2.56 10.47 -11.73
CA VAL A 28 -3.70 11.34 -11.40
C VAL A 28 -3.27 12.79 -11.15
N THR A 29 -2.20 13.00 -10.40
CA THR A 29 -1.78 14.33 -9.92
C THR A 29 -0.73 14.99 -10.81
N LYS A 30 -0.10 14.22 -11.71
CA LYS A 30 1.06 14.64 -12.52
C LYS A 30 2.28 15.05 -11.70
N THR A 31 2.28 14.74 -10.40
CA THR A 31 3.39 15.03 -9.47
C THR A 31 3.78 13.77 -8.72
N ASP A 32 5.01 13.73 -8.22
CA ASP A 32 5.45 12.61 -7.40
C ASP A 32 4.78 12.67 -6.01
N PRO A 33 4.41 11.51 -5.44
CA PRO A 33 3.83 11.47 -4.11
C PRO A 33 4.82 11.99 -3.06
N PRO A 34 4.34 12.72 -2.04
CA PRO A 34 5.20 13.27 -1.00
C PRO A 34 5.93 12.14 -0.25
N ARG A 35 7.27 12.21 -0.20
CA ARG A 35 8.10 11.23 0.53
C ARG A 35 7.76 11.16 2.01
N ASN A 36 7.42 12.31 2.60
CA ASN A 36 6.94 12.42 3.98
C ASN A 36 5.72 13.37 4.03
N PRO A 37 4.50 12.84 4.12
CA PRO A 37 3.28 13.66 4.18
C PRO A 37 3.16 14.53 5.42
N ALA A 38 3.89 14.20 6.49
CA ALA A 38 3.93 14.99 7.72
C ALA A 38 5.00 16.09 7.70
N HIS A 39 5.73 16.25 6.59
CA HIS A 39 6.71 17.30 6.45
C HIS A 39 6.00 18.67 6.38
N PRO A 40 6.49 19.70 7.09
CA PRO A 40 5.82 21.02 7.13
C PRO A 40 5.69 21.69 5.75
N ASP A 41 6.59 21.38 4.82
CA ASP A 41 6.57 21.93 3.45
C ASP A 41 5.59 21.20 2.51
N VAL A 42 4.96 20.11 2.94
CA VAL A 42 3.95 19.41 2.14
C VAL A 42 2.61 20.04 2.39
N ALA A 43 1.95 20.49 1.31
CA ALA A 43 0.62 21.05 1.42
C ALA A 43 -0.37 20.03 2.00
N TRP A 44 -1.22 20.46 2.95
CA TRP A 44 -2.23 19.60 3.58
C TRP A 44 -3.09 18.82 2.57
N LYS A 45 -3.43 19.45 1.44
CA LYS A 45 -4.19 18.81 0.36
C LYS A 45 -3.45 17.59 -0.21
N GLU A 46 -2.15 17.72 -0.47
CA GLU A 46 -1.32 16.61 -0.99
C GLU A 46 -1.12 15.53 0.06
N ALA A 47 -0.89 15.92 1.32
CA ALA A 47 -0.75 14.99 2.43
C ALA A 47 -2.01 14.12 2.61
N ILE A 48 -3.20 14.74 2.59
CA ILE A 48 -4.48 14.04 2.70
C ILE A 48 -4.69 13.13 1.47
N LEU A 49 -4.48 13.65 0.26
CA LEU A 49 -4.69 12.89 -0.96
C LEU A 49 -3.81 11.63 -1.01
N TRP A 50 -2.53 11.77 -0.68
CA TRP A 50 -1.61 10.65 -0.64
C TRP A 50 -1.96 9.63 0.45
N THR A 51 -2.40 10.10 1.61
CA THR A 51 -2.83 9.24 2.73
C THR A 51 -4.05 8.41 2.34
N VAL A 52 -5.07 9.04 1.75
CA VAL A 52 -6.29 8.36 1.27
C VAL A 52 -5.95 7.37 0.17
N ALA A 53 -5.17 7.78 -0.83
CA ALA A 53 -4.75 6.91 -1.94
C ALA A 53 -4.01 5.66 -1.44
N SER A 54 -3.03 5.84 -0.55
CA SER A 54 -2.27 4.73 0.04
C SER A 54 -3.15 3.83 0.91
N GLY A 55 -4.09 4.41 1.67
CA GLY A 55 -5.04 3.66 2.50
C GLY A 55 -5.98 2.76 1.68
N ILE A 56 -6.52 3.28 0.57
CA ILE A 56 -7.38 2.50 -0.34
C ILE A 56 -6.62 1.31 -0.91
N VAL A 57 -5.41 1.54 -1.44
CA VAL A 57 -4.58 0.47 -2.03
C VAL A 57 -4.25 -0.60 -0.99
N ALA A 58 -3.84 -0.22 0.22
CA ALA A 58 -3.54 -1.16 1.30
C ALA A 58 -4.80 -1.94 1.75
N GLY A 59 -5.95 -1.27 1.83
CA GLY A 59 -7.23 -1.88 2.17
C GLY A 59 -7.66 -2.94 1.15
N LEU A 60 -7.60 -2.62 -0.14
CA LEU A 60 -7.92 -3.54 -1.23
C LEU A 60 -6.98 -4.74 -1.27
N ALA A 61 -5.66 -4.53 -1.08
CA ALA A 61 -4.70 -5.61 -1.00
C ALA A 61 -5.03 -6.58 0.15
N ARG A 62 -5.32 -6.04 1.34
CA ARG A 62 -5.73 -6.85 2.50
C ARG A 62 -7.03 -7.62 2.23
N LEU A 63 -8.00 -6.99 1.56
CA LEU A 63 -9.25 -7.65 1.18
C LEU A 63 -9.01 -8.83 0.22
N GLY A 64 -8.19 -8.62 -0.83
CA GLY A 64 -7.86 -9.66 -1.80
C GLY A 64 -7.18 -10.87 -1.14
N VAL A 65 -6.21 -10.64 -0.25
CA VAL A 65 -5.55 -11.72 0.52
C VAL A 65 -6.56 -12.46 1.40
N ARG A 66 -7.43 -11.74 2.11
CA ARG A 66 -8.46 -12.36 2.97
C ARG A 66 -9.44 -13.22 2.16
N ARG A 67 -9.84 -12.74 0.98
CA ARG A 67 -10.74 -13.47 0.09
C ARG A 67 -10.10 -14.74 -0.44
N TRP A 68 -8.86 -14.65 -0.92
CA TRP A 68 -8.09 -15.81 -1.37
C TRP A 68 -7.86 -16.85 -0.27
N LEU A 69 -7.55 -16.39 0.95
CA LEU A 69 -7.41 -17.27 2.11
C LEU A 69 -8.73 -17.94 2.52
N ALA A 70 -9.87 -17.27 2.32
CA ALA A 70 -11.18 -17.86 2.58
C ALA A 70 -11.53 -18.94 1.55
N GLU A 71 -11.29 -18.69 0.26
CA GLU A 71 -11.48 -19.69 -0.82
C GLU A 71 -10.56 -20.91 -0.66
N THR A 72 -9.33 -20.72 -0.17
CA THR A 72 -8.38 -21.82 0.05
C THR A 72 -8.58 -22.58 1.37
N ARG A 73 -9.36 -22.03 2.32
CA ARG A 73 -9.68 -22.68 3.61
C ARG A 73 -10.99 -23.46 3.65
N VAL A 74 -11.67 -23.66 2.53
CA VAL A 74 -12.82 -24.57 2.47
C VAL A 74 -12.34 -25.92 1.89
N PRO A 75 -11.88 -26.88 2.73
CA PRO A 75 -12.03 -28.28 2.39
C PRO A 75 -13.50 -28.64 2.60
N GLU A 76 -14.17 -29.05 1.52
CA GLU A 76 -15.42 -29.83 1.57
C GLU A 76 -15.16 -31.20 2.20
#